data_AF-A0A8T5RZW4-F1
#
_entry.id   AF-A0A8T5RZW4-F1
#
_cell.length_a   1.000
_cell.length_b   1.000
_cell.length_c   1.000
_cell.angle_alpha   90.00
_cell.angle_beta   90.00
_cell.angle_gamma   90.00
#
_symmetry.space_group_name_H-M   'P 1'
#
loop_
_entity.id
_entity.type
_entity.pdbx_description
1 polymer ?
#
loop_
_entity_poly.entity_id
_entity_poly.type
_entity_poly.pdbx_seq_one_letter_code
_entity_poly.pdbx_strand_id
1 'polypeptide(L)'
;MRFIQISILQKKRKDKNIDKATYQLTRIAHDADRCVECGNCDNNCPQNLPLSLYFQSLNEAFKEKFSYEAGMSLEDIPFRSGKAIAEMELEKT
;
A
#
# COMPACT_ATOMS: atom_id res chain seq x y z
N MET A 1 25.50 -5.85 -21.61
CA MET A 1 24.04 -6.18 -21.62
C MET A 1 23.20 -5.47 -20.56
N ARG A 2 23.68 -5.31 -19.30
CA ARG A 2 22.87 -4.74 -18.19
C ARG A 2 22.40 -3.28 -18.41
N PHE A 3 23.21 -2.44 -19.08
CA PHE A 3 22.85 -1.06 -19.39
C PHE A 3 21.67 -0.92 -20.36
N ILE A 4 21.62 -1.73 -21.42
CA ILE A 4 20.52 -1.72 -22.40
C ILE A 4 19.19 -2.07 -21.70
N GLN A 5 19.22 -3.05 -20.79
CA GLN A 5 18.06 -3.45 -19.99
C GLN A 5 17.49 -2.27 -19.18
N ILE A 6 18.37 -1.49 -18.53
CA ILE A 6 17.98 -0.32 -17.72
C ILE A 6 17.32 0.74 -18.61
N SER A 7 17.91 1.04 -19.78
CA SER A 7 17.36 2.02 -20.70
C SER A 7 15.98 1.61 -21.25
N ILE A 8 15.81 0.33 -21.56
CA ILE A 8 14.50 -0.23 -22.00
C ILE A 8 13.47 -0.13 -20.87
N LEU A 9 13.85 -0.46 -19.63
CA LEU A 9 12.96 -0.35 -18.47
C LEU A 9 12.55 1.10 -18.20
N GLN A 10 13.48 2.04 -18.29
CA GLN A 10 13.19 3.47 -18.12
C GLN A 10 12.21 3.98 -19.19
N LYS A 11 12.41 3.59 -20.46
CA LYS A 11 11.48 3.93 -21.54
C LYS A 11 10.07 3.40 -21.26
N LYS A 12 9.95 2.11 -20.93
CA LYS A 12 8.66 1.50 -20.55
C LYS A 12 7.97 2.20 -19.38
N ARG A 13 8.75 2.67 -18.38
CA ARG A 13 8.21 3.40 -17.22
C ARG A 13 7.68 4.78 -17.62
N LYS A 14 8.37 5.46 -18.54
CA LYS A 14 7.98 6.79 -19.07
C LYS A 14 6.75 6.72 -19.97
N ASP A 15 6.64 5.66 -20.77
CA ASP A 15 5.51 5.45 -21.68
C ASP A 15 4.23 4.98 -20.94
N LYS A 16 4.34 4.61 -19.66
CA LYS A 16 3.22 4.14 -18.85
C LYS A 16 2.31 5.31 -18.47
N ASN A 17 1.12 5.36 -19.05
CA ASN A 17 0.07 6.28 -18.61
C ASN A 17 -0.67 5.68 -17.42
N ILE A 18 -0.65 6.38 -16.29
CA ILE A 18 -1.32 5.97 -15.05
C ILE A 18 -2.43 6.98 -14.77
N ASP A 19 -3.67 6.49 -14.69
CA ASP A 19 -4.80 7.32 -14.29
C ASP A 19 -4.59 7.88 -12.87
N LYS A 20 -4.81 9.19 -12.71
CA LYS A 20 -4.56 9.90 -11.45
C LYS A 20 -5.46 9.38 -10.33
N ALA A 21 -6.74 9.15 -10.62
CA ALA A 21 -7.69 8.68 -9.60
C ALA A 21 -7.29 7.29 -9.10
N THR A 22 -7.00 6.37 -10.04
CA THR A 22 -6.54 5.01 -9.73
C THR A 22 -5.24 5.01 -8.95
N TYR A 23 -4.30 5.90 -9.28
CA TYR A 23 -3.05 6.04 -8.53
C TYR A 23 -3.32 6.43 -7.07
N GLN A 24 -4.15 7.45 -6.83
CA GLN A 24 -4.44 7.90 -5.46
C GLN A 24 -5.22 6.84 -4.67
N LEU A 25 -6.21 6.19 -5.27
CA LEU A 25 -6.96 5.11 -4.62
C LEU A 25 -6.05 3.94 -4.25
N THR A 26 -5.13 3.55 -5.15
CA THR A 26 -4.14 2.50 -4.88
C THR A 26 -3.23 2.90 -3.73
N ARG A 27 -2.77 4.15 -3.71
CA ARG A 27 -1.89 4.66 -2.66
C ARG A 27 -2.58 4.68 -1.31
N ILE A 28 -3.83 5.15 -1.27
CA ILE A 28 -4.65 5.19 -0.05
C ILE A 28 -4.83 3.77 0.49
N ALA A 29 -5.19 2.81 -0.36
CA ALA A 29 -5.37 1.41 0.06
C ALA A 29 -4.06 0.77 0.56
N HIS A 30 -2.91 1.12 -0.02
CA HIS A 30 -1.59 0.66 0.44
C HIS A 30 -1.14 1.36 1.74
N ASP A 31 -1.65 2.54 2.08
CA ASP A 31 -1.34 3.16 3.37
C ASP A 31 -2.29 2.70 4.47
N ALA A 32 -3.53 2.38 4.13
CA ALA A 32 -4.52 1.87 5.06
C ALA A 32 -4.17 0.51 5.64
N ASP A 33 -3.57 -0.40 4.86
CA ASP A 33 -3.17 -1.74 5.34
C ASP A 33 -2.09 -1.71 6.43
N ARG A 34 -1.40 -0.58 6.65
CA ARG A 34 -0.39 -0.40 7.70
C ARG A 34 -0.77 0.66 8.72
N CYS A 35 -2.01 1.13 8.67
CA CYS A 35 -2.51 2.13 9.60
C CYS A 35 -2.55 1.56 11.02
N VAL A 36 -1.94 2.26 11.96
CA VAL A 36 -1.98 1.98 13.41
C VAL A 36 -2.69 3.11 14.19
N GLU A 37 -3.50 3.89 13.49
CA GLU A 37 -4.35 4.95 14.05
C GLU A 37 -3.61 6.07 14.81
N CYS A 38 -2.35 6.34 14.45
CA CYS A 38 -1.52 7.34 15.14
C CYS A 38 -1.88 8.81 14.85
N GLY A 39 -2.74 9.09 13.86
CA GLY A 39 -3.18 10.46 13.51
C GLY A 39 -2.16 11.36 12.79
N ASN A 40 -0.91 10.91 12.63
CA ASN A 40 0.16 11.73 12.04
C ASN A 40 -0.10 12.15 10.57
N CYS A 41 -0.85 11.36 9.82
CA CYS A 41 -1.16 11.69 8.43
C CYS A 41 -2.06 12.93 8.32
N ASP A 42 -3.04 13.05 9.21
CA ASP A 42 -3.99 14.16 9.25
C ASP A 42 -3.32 15.42 9.82
N ASN A 43 -2.62 15.28 10.96
CA ASN A 43 -1.90 16.37 11.61
C ASN A 43 -0.85 17.07 10.72
N ASN A 44 -0.23 16.32 9.81
CA ASN A 44 0.80 16.85 8.91
C ASN A 44 0.27 17.21 7.52
N CYS A 45 -1.04 17.08 7.26
CA CYS A 45 -1.60 17.29 5.94
C CYS A 45 -1.66 18.80 5.62
N PRO A 46 -0.88 19.31 4.65
CA PRO A 46 -0.89 20.74 4.33
C PRO A 46 -2.20 21.21 3.67
N GLN A 47 -3.08 20.27 3.32
CA GLN A 47 -4.38 20.54 2.69
C GLN A 47 -5.55 20.25 3.63
N ASN A 48 -5.30 19.87 4.89
CA ASN A 48 -6.34 19.57 5.89
C ASN A 48 -7.36 18.53 5.40
N LEU A 49 -6.91 17.53 4.64
CA LEU A 49 -7.74 16.38 4.27
C LEU A 49 -7.85 15.41 5.44
N PRO A 50 -9.04 14.80 5.70
CA PRO A 50 -9.25 13.90 6.83
C PRO A 50 -8.65 12.51 6.59
N LEU A 51 -7.31 12.44 6.46
CA LEU A 51 -6.60 11.24 6.03
C LEU A 51 -6.72 10.09 7.04
N SER A 52 -6.74 10.40 8.34
CA SER A 52 -6.93 9.40 9.40
C SER A 52 -8.21 8.61 9.19
N LEU A 53 -9.31 9.31 8.85
CA LEU A 53 -10.62 8.67 8.62
C LEU A 53 -10.58 7.72 7.42
N TYR A 54 -9.93 8.13 6.32
CA TYR A 54 -9.80 7.27 5.14
C TYR A 54 -9.02 5.99 5.43
N PHE A 55 -7.91 6.11 6.16
CA PHE A 55 -7.08 4.96 6.48
C PHE A 55 -7.72 4.05 7.53
N GLN A 56 -8.37 4.60 8.55
CA GLN A 56 -9.11 3.83 9.56
C GLN A 56 -10.24 3.02 8.93
N SER A 57 -11.08 3.66 8.11
CA SER A 57 -12.21 2.99 7.45
C SER A 57 -11.77 1.82 6.57
N LEU A 58 -10.68 1.98 5.82
CA LEU A 58 -10.13 0.90 5.01
C LEU A 58 -9.40 -0.15 5.84
N ASN A 59 -8.74 0.24 6.93
CA ASN A 59 -8.07 -0.68 7.84
C ASN A 59 -9.08 -1.64 8.50
N GLU A 60 -10.23 -1.13 8.94
CA GLU A 60 -11.34 -1.94 9.45
C GLU A 60 -11.80 -2.97 8.41
N ALA A 61 -12.01 -2.55 7.16
CA ALA A 61 -12.34 -3.47 6.07
C ALA A 61 -11.23 -4.52 5.81
N PHE A 62 -9.95 -4.18 6.02
CA PHE A 62 -8.86 -5.15 5.94
C PHE A 62 -8.89 -6.16 7.10
N LYS A 63 -9.11 -5.70 8.34
CA LYS A 63 -9.24 -6.56 9.52
C LYS A 63 -10.37 -7.58 9.32
N GLU A 64 -11.53 -7.13 8.86
CA GLU A 64 -12.69 -7.99 8.61
C GLU A 64 -12.43 -9.02 7.50
N LYS A 65 -11.84 -8.59 6.39
CA LYS A 65 -11.71 -9.43 5.20
C LYS A 65 -10.52 -10.38 5.23
N PHE A 66 -9.44 -10.01 5.91
CA PHE A 66 -8.18 -10.75 5.88
C PHE A 66 -7.71 -11.19 7.26
N SER A 67 -8.46 -10.90 8.32
CA SER A 67 -8.07 -11.21 9.71
C SER A 67 -6.67 -10.71 10.05
N TYR A 68 -6.28 -9.59 9.45
CA TYR A 68 -4.96 -8.99 9.59
C TYR A 68 -5.09 -7.64 10.30
N GLU A 69 -4.26 -7.43 11.31
CA GLU A 69 -4.19 -6.20 12.09
C GLU A 69 -2.75 -5.66 12.07
N ALA A 70 -2.61 -4.37 11.76
CA ALA A 70 -1.29 -3.76 11.60
C ALA A 70 -0.66 -3.45 12.96
N GLY A 71 0.64 -3.71 13.09
CA GLY A 71 1.44 -3.29 14.25
C GLY A 71 1.31 -4.19 15.48
N MET A 72 0.91 -5.46 15.31
CA MET A 72 0.76 -6.41 16.41
C MET A 72 2.08 -7.03 16.86
N SER A 73 3.06 -7.15 15.97
CA SER A 73 4.40 -7.65 16.24
C SER A 73 5.48 -6.85 15.49
N LEU A 74 6.71 -6.84 16.02
CA LEU A 74 7.87 -6.23 15.37
C LEU A 74 8.42 -7.10 14.22
N GLU A 75 8.09 -8.39 14.23
CA GLU A 75 8.45 -9.38 13.23
C GLU A 75 7.46 -9.39 12.06
N ASP A 76 6.33 -8.68 12.17
CA ASP A 76 5.33 -8.57 11.13
C ASP A 76 5.91 -7.99 9.84
N ILE A 77 5.60 -8.65 8.73
CA ILE A 77 5.93 -8.14 7.40
C ILE A 77 4.77 -7.29 6.86
N PRO A 78 5.04 -6.25 6.06
CA PRO A 78 3.96 -5.48 5.44
C PRO A 78 3.03 -6.38 4.62
N PHE A 79 1.73 -6.21 4.81
CA PHE A 79 0.68 -7.03 4.20
C PHE A 79 0.79 -7.15 2.67
N ARG A 80 1.23 -6.09 1.98
CA ARG A 80 1.44 -6.08 0.51
C ARG A 80 2.90 -6.22 0.08
N SER A 81 3.79 -6.67 0.96
CA SER A 81 5.16 -6.99 0.57
C SER A 81 5.18 -8.17 -0.40
N GLY A 82 6.18 -8.25 -1.28
CA GLY A 82 6.30 -9.39 -2.20
C GLY A 82 6.40 -10.74 -1.47
N LYS A 83 6.93 -10.76 -0.24
CA LYS A 83 6.96 -11.93 0.64
C LYS A 83 5.56 -12.31 1.12
N ALA A 84 4.79 -11.35 1.63
CA ALA A 84 3.42 -11.58 2.08
C ALA A 84 2.50 -12.04 0.94
N ILE A 85 2.64 -11.47 -0.26
CA ILE A 85 1.88 -11.91 -1.44
C ILE A 85 2.21 -13.36 -1.80
N ALA A 86 3.51 -13.72 -1.80
CA ALA A 86 3.91 -15.10 -2.07
C ALA A 86 3.35 -16.08 -1.02
N GLU A 87 3.35 -15.71 0.27
CA GLU A 87 2.78 -16.53 1.34
C GLU A 87 1.26 -16.75 1.18
N MET A 88 0.50 -15.68 0.89
CA MET A 88 -0.95 -15.77 0.64
C MET A 88 -1.32 -16.54 -0.64
N GLU A 89 -0.45 -16.54 -1.65
CA GLU A 89 -0.64 -17.34 -2.88
C GLU A 89 -0.39 -18.83 -2.63
N LEU A 90 0.50 -19.18 -1.70
CA LEU A 90 0.78 -20.56 -1.31
C LEU A 90 -0.35 -21.17 -0.46
N GLU A 91 -1.03 -20.37 0.36
CA GLU A 91 -2.21 -20.82 1.13
C GLU A 91 -3.45 -21.15 0.28
N LYS A 92 -3.45 -20.73 -1.00
CA LYS A 92 -4.54 -21.00 -1.96
C LYS A 92 -4.34 -22.26 -2.80
N THR A 93 -3.22 -22.98 -2.63
CA THR A 93 -2.91 -24.23 -3.35
C THR A 93 -3.15 -25.43 -2.44
#